data_AF-F1YHW9-F1
#
_entry.id   AF-F1YHW9-F1
#
_cell.length_a   1.000
_cell.length_b   1.000
_cell.length_c   1.000
_cell.angle_alpha   90.00
_cell.angle_beta   90.00
_cell.angle_gamma   90.00
#
_symmetry.space_group_name_H-M   'P 1'
#
loop_
_entity.id
_entity.type
_entity.pdbx_description
1 polymer ?
#
loop_
_entity_poly.entity_id
_entity_poly.type
_entity_poly.pdbx_seq_one_letter_code
_entity_poly.pdbx_strand_id
1 'polypeptide(L)' 'MVQFIAEPLAENPYRLSKPLRFELEGTRSARRGDYRVLLRIDEPKHIIVILDINHRAHVYRT' A
#
# COMPACT_ATOMS: atom_id res chain seq x y z
N MET A 1 3.57 5.94 10.19
CA MET A 1 3.55 5.44 8.79
C MET A 1 4.62 4.38 8.57
N VAL A 2 5.90 4.69 8.77
CA VAL A 2 7.02 3.76 8.54
C VAL A 2 6.87 2.45 9.35
N GLN A 3 6.59 2.53 10.65
CA GLN A 3 6.37 1.33 11.48
C GLN A 3 5.22 0.44 10.95
N PHE A 4 4.12 1.04 10.49
CA PHE A 4 3.02 0.27 9.89
C PHE A 4 3.47 -0.51 8.65
N ILE A 5 4.34 0.08 7.82
CA ILE A 5 4.86 -0.56 6.61
C ILE A 5 5.84 -1.68 6.97
N ALA A 6 6.77 -1.40 7.88
CA ALA A 6 7.87 -2.30 8.21
C ALA A 6 7.42 -3.54 9.01
N GLU A 7 6.33 -3.44 9.76
CA GLU A 7 5.86 -4.49 10.65
C GLU A 7 4.50 -5.05 10.18
N PRO A 8 3.32 -4.47 10.53
CA PRO A 8 2.02 -5.06 10.16
C PRO A 8 1.86 -5.38 8.68
N LEU A 9 2.22 -4.43 7.81
CA LEU A 9 2.04 -4.58 6.37
C LEU A 9 3.04 -5.59 5.79
N ALA A 10 4.26 -5.65 6.32
CA ALA A 10 5.27 -6.62 5.89
C ALA A 10 4.90 -8.05 6.28
N GLU A 11 4.32 -8.24 7.47
CA GLU A 11 3.89 -9.57 7.95
C GLU A 11 2.69 -10.12 7.17
N ASN A 12 1.72 -9.26 6.85
CA ASN A 12 0.44 -9.70 6.30
C ASN A 12 -0.03 -8.83 5.11
N PRO A 13 0.76 -8.70 4.04
CA PRO A 13 0.51 -7.72 2.99
C PRO A 13 -0.78 -8.01 2.22
N TYR A 14 -1.13 -9.28 2.00
CA TYR A 14 -2.37 -9.66 1.33
C TYR A 14 -3.63 -9.35 2.14
N ARG A 15 -3.55 -9.50 3.48
CA ARG A 15 -4.66 -9.25 4.38
C ARG A 15 -4.93 -7.77 4.55
N LEU A 16 -3.86 -6.96 4.64
CA LEU A 16 -3.94 -5.53 4.91
C LEU A 16 -4.00 -4.66 3.66
N SER A 17 -4.00 -5.26 2.47
CA SER A 17 -4.13 -4.56 1.19
C SER A 17 -5.16 -5.19 0.26
N LYS A 18 -5.70 -4.39 -0.66
CA LYS A 18 -6.63 -4.85 -1.70
C LYS A 18 -6.01 -4.70 -3.09
N PRO A 19 -6.20 -5.67 -4.00
CA PRO A 19 -5.72 -5.52 -5.37
C PRO A 19 -6.45 -4.37 -6.05
N LEU A 20 -5.73 -3.65 -6.90
CA LEU A 20 -6.31 -2.65 -7.80
C LEU A 20 -6.63 -3.28 -9.16
N ARG A 21 -7.38 -2.53 -9.97
CA ARG A 21 -7.89 -2.96 -11.28
C ARG A 21 -7.54 -1.92 -12.35
N PHE A 22 -7.81 -2.25 -13.61
CA PHE A 22 -7.57 -1.39 -14.77
C PHE A 22 -6.07 -1.08 -14.92
N GLU A 23 -5.70 0.17 -15.20
CA GLU A 23 -4.31 0.64 -15.37
C GLU A 23 -3.39 0.35 -14.16
N LEU A 24 -3.95 0.00 -13.01
CA LEU A 24 -3.19 -0.31 -11.79
C LEU A 24 -3.23 -1.81 -11.43
N GLU A 25 -3.69 -2.67 -12.33
CA GLU A 25 -3.63 -4.11 -12.15
C GLU A 25 -2.20 -4.59 -11.85
N GLY A 26 -2.08 -5.61 -10.98
CA GLY A 26 -0.78 -6.06 -10.45
C GLY A 26 -0.26 -5.22 -9.27
N THR A 27 -0.92 -4.11 -8.91
CA THR A 27 -0.64 -3.37 -7.68
C THR A 27 -1.72 -3.56 -6.63
N ARG A 28 -1.41 -3.20 -5.39
CA ARG A 28 -2.30 -3.31 -4.24
C ARG A 28 -2.29 -2.02 -3.44
N SER A 29 -3.38 -1.75 -2.74
CA SER A 29 -3.46 -0.60 -1.85
C SER A 29 -3.78 -1.00 -0.42
N ALA A 30 -2.96 -0.53 0.51
CA ALA A 30 -3.17 -0.64 1.95
C ALA A 30 -3.58 0.72 2.53
N ARG A 31 -4.32 0.70 3.64
CA ARG A 31 -4.78 1.91 4.33
C ARG A 31 -4.38 1.88 5.80
N ARG A 32 -3.89 3.02 6.29
CA ARG A 32 -3.66 3.26 7.72
C ARG A 32 -4.06 4.69 8.07
N GLY A 33 -5.21 4.85 8.71
CA GLY A 33 -5.79 6.17 8.96
C GLY A 33 -5.99 6.93 7.65
N ASP A 34 -5.52 8.18 7.62
CA ASP A 34 -5.60 9.06 6.44
C ASP A 34 -4.53 8.79 5.38
N TYR A 35 -3.69 7.76 5.56
CA TYR A 35 -2.68 7.41 4.57
C TYR A 35 -3.12 6.23 3.69
N ARG A 36 -2.80 6.35 2.41
CA ARG A 36 -2.88 5.28 1.41
C ARG A 36 -1.49 4.88 0.98
N VAL A 37 -1.20 3.58 1.03
CA VAL A 37 0.01 2.99 0.46
C VAL A 37 -0.35 2.31 -0.84
N LEU A 38 0.41 2.57 -1.90
CA LEU A 38 0.42 1.77 -3.11
C LEU A 38 1.64 0.85 -3.08
N LEU A 39 1.43 -0.44 -3.28
CA LEU A 39 2.48 -1.45 -3.20
C LEU A 39 2.35 -2.52 -4.27
N ARG A 40 3.45 -3.23 -4.53
CA ARG A 40 3.50 -4.49 -5.26
C ARG A 40 4.18 -5.54 -4.39
N ILE A 41 3.74 -6.79 -4.50
CA ILE A 41 4.34 -7.94 -3.81
C ILE A 41 5.03 -8.80 -4.86
N ASP A 42 6.34 -9.01 -4.70
CA ASP A 42 7.14 -9.97 -5.48
C ASP A 42 7.32 -11.21 -4.59
N GLU A 43 6.39 -12.17 -4.70
CA GLU A 43 6.40 -13.39 -3.87
C GLU A 43 7.68 -14.21 -4.03
N PRO A 44 8.19 -14.48 -5.25
CA PRO A 44 9.42 -15.26 -5.42
C PRO A 44 10.62 -14.66 -4.71
N LYS A 45 10.71 -13.33 -4.62
CA LYS A 45 11.81 -12.64 -3.94
C LYS A 45 11.51 -12.31 -2.49
N HIS A 46 10.28 -12.54 -2.05
CA HIS A 46 9.80 -12.15 -0.72
C HIS A 46 9.96 -10.64 -0.44
N ILE A 47 9.72 -9.81 -1.47
CA ILE A 47 9.91 -8.35 -1.41
C ILE A 47 8.56 -7.65 -1.59
N ILE A 48 8.33 -6.63 -0.75
CA ILE A 48 7.26 -5.65 -0.95
C ILE A 48 7.89 -4.36 -1.47
N VAL A 49 7.44 -3.92 -2.64
CA VAL A 49 7.87 -2.64 -3.22
C VAL A 49 6.79 -1.61 -2.93
N ILE A 50 7.15 -0.57 -2.19
CA ILE A 50 6.28 0.59 -1.98
C ILE A 50 6.45 1.53 -3.16
N LEU A 51 5.35 1.77 -3.88
CA LEU A 51 5.32 2.62 -5.06
C LEU A 51 5.00 4.07 -4.69
N ASP A 52 4.09 4.26 -3.74
CA ASP A 52 3.62 5.58 -3.35
C ASP A 52 2.98 5.59 -1.95
N ILE A 53 3.06 6.73 -1.27
CA ILE A 53 2.44 6.99 0.03
C ILE A 53 1.76 8.37 -0.03
N ASN A 54 0.43 8.38 0.03
CA ASN A 54 -0.35 9.61 -0.05
C ASN A 54 -1.20 9.84 1.18
N HIS A 55 -1.33 11.12 1.57
CA HIS A 55 -2.24 11.58 2.62
C HIS A 55 -3.57 12.05 2.02
N ARG A 56 -4.69 11.53 2.51
CA ARG A 56 -6.03 11.81 1.98
C ARG A 56 -6.51 13.24 2.23
N ALA A 57 -6.03 13.91 3.27
CA ALA A 57 -6.45 15.30 3.51
C ALA A 57 -5.93 16.28 2.45
N HIS A 58 -5.03 15.84 1.57
CA HIS A 58 -4.58 16.67 0.44
C HIS A 58 -5.55 16.64 -0.75
N VAL A 59 -6.60 15.80 -0.72
CA VAL A 59 -7.61 15.69 -1.79
C VAL A 59 -8.76 16.71 -1.62
N TYR A 60 -8.88 17.36 -0.45
CA TYR A 60 -9.95 18.33 -0.15
C TYR A 60 -9.45 19.73 0.23
N ARG A 61 -8.23 20.12 -0.17
CA ARG A 61 -7.84 21.54 -0.15
C ARG A 61 -8.06 22.14 -1.53
N THR A 62 -9.27 22.66 -1.73
CA THR A 62 -9.58 23.70 -2.70
C THR A 62 -9.99 24.93 -1.92
#